data_AF-A0A358R345-F1
#
_entry.id   AF-A0A358R345-F1
#
_cell.length_a   1.000
_cell.length_b   1.000
_cell.length_c   1.000
_cell.angle_alpha   90.00
_cell.angle_beta   90.00
_cell.angle_gamma   90.00
#
_symmetry.space_group_name_H-M   'P 1'
#
loop_
_entity.id
_entity.type
_entity.pdbx_description
1 polymer ?
#
loop_
_entity_poly.entity_id
_entity_poly.type
_entity_poly.pdbx_seq_one_letter_code
_entity_poly.pdbx_strand_id
1 'polypeptide(L)'
;MSTTVKIQVLGHTLPLKVADHEVKSIQRVGQFVDETLSEFTEAAKNQPESLVLILGAMRIAETLFGEQRKTEALQTEVRTLRQELESLKKESQEALETAAAQGGASGRAEHEIQDEVISSLTKRLEQLVDAHQTGASGTSAPF
;
A
#
# COMPACT_ATOMS: atom_id res chain seq x y z
N MET A 1 0.61 2.54 34.58
CA MET A 1 1.37 1.64 35.47
C MET A 1 2.06 0.60 34.58
N SER A 2 2.69 -0.42 35.15
CA SER A 2 3.30 -1.52 34.39
C SER A 2 2.73 -2.84 34.87
N THR A 3 2.38 -3.72 33.95
CA THR A 3 1.80 -5.04 34.21
C THR A 3 2.73 -6.11 33.66
N THR A 4 2.86 -7.22 34.38
CA THR A 4 3.58 -8.39 33.87
C THR A 4 2.65 -9.23 33.01
N VAL A 5 3.03 -9.44 31.76
CA VAL A 5 2.36 -10.34 30.82
C VAL A 5 3.21 -11.58 30.58
N LYS A 6 2.56 -12.71 30.36
CA LYS A 6 3.21 -13.95 29.94
C LYS A 6 2.96 -14.12 28.44
N ILE A 7 4.03 -14.34 27.68
CA ILE A 7 3.98 -14.66 26.26
C ILE A 7 4.59 -16.03 26.03
N GLN A 8 4.07 -16.75 25.04
CA GLN A 8 4.59 -18.04 24.59
C GLN A 8 5.52 -17.78 23.42
N VAL A 9 6.70 -18.41 23.41
CA VAL A 9 7.64 -18.40 22.27
C VAL A 9 8.33 -19.76 22.22
N LEU A 10 8.20 -20.50 21.12
CA LEU A 10 8.82 -21.82 20.94
C LEU A 10 8.48 -22.82 22.05
N GLY A 11 7.25 -22.74 22.59
CA GLY A 11 6.82 -23.55 23.73
C GLY A 11 7.30 -23.05 25.10
N HIS A 12 8.17 -22.04 25.15
CA HIS A 12 8.61 -21.40 26.39
C HIS A 12 7.68 -20.27 26.80
N THR A 13 7.36 -20.17 28.09
CA THR A 13 6.63 -19.03 28.64
C THR A 13 7.60 -17.97 29.17
N LEU A 14 7.59 -16.80 28.56
CA LEU A 14 8.44 -15.67 28.90
C LEU A 14 7.61 -14.59 29.62
N PRO A 15 7.93 -14.25 30.89
CA PRO A 15 7.31 -13.13 31.58
C PRO A 15 7.95 -11.80 31.18
N LEU A 16 7.17 -10.86 30.66
CA LEU A 16 7.60 -9.51 30.31
C LEU A 16 6.88 -8.46 31.16
N LYS A 17 7.62 -7.44 31.60
CA LYS A 17 7.06 -6.26 32.25
C LYS A 17 6.77 -5.20 31.19
N VAL A 18 5.50 -4.82 31.04
CA VAL A 18 5.02 -4.00 29.92
C VAL A 18 4.18 -2.86 30.46
N ALA A 19 4.20 -1.69 29.81
CA ALA A 19 3.28 -0.61 30.17
C ALA A 19 1.82 -1.03 29.90
N ASP A 20 0.87 -0.63 30.75
CA ASP A 20 -0.50 -1.18 30.66
C ASP A 20 -1.17 -0.96 29.30
N HIS A 21 -0.85 0.16 28.63
CA HIS A 21 -1.40 0.50 27.31
C HIS A 21 -0.82 -0.35 26.18
N GLU A 22 0.34 -0.99 26.40
CA GLU A 22 1.03 -1.82 25.39
C GLU A 22 0.72 -3.30 25.55
N VAL A 23 0.07 -3.71 26.64
CA VAL A 23 -0.23 -5.12 26.97
C VAL A 23 -0.84 -5.88 25.78
N LYS A 24 -1.90 -5.33 25.17
CA LYS A 24 -2.55 -5.95 24.00
C LYS A 24 -1.63 -6.00 22.77
N SER A 25 -0.76 -5.00 22.61
CA SER A 25 0.20 -4.96 21.52
C SER A 25 1.24 -6.06 21.67
N ILE A 26 1.85 -6.16 22.85
CA ILE A 26 2.87 -7.17 23.16
C ILE A 26 2.31 -8.59 23.10
N GLN A 27 1.07 -8.83 23.52
CA GLN A 27 0.43 -10.14 23.37
C GLN A 27 0.30 -10.55 21.90
N ARG A 28 -0.16 -9.63 21.03
CA ARG A 28 -0.25 -9.88 19.59
C ARG A 28 1.12 -10.11 18.96
N VAL A 29 2.12 -9.31 19.33
CA VAL A 29 3.49 -9.48 18.84
C VAL A 29 4.06 -10.82 19.30
N GLY A 30 3.87 -11.20 20.56
CA GLY A 30 4.31 -12.49 21.09
C GLY A 30 3.69 -13.66 20.33
N GLN A 31 2.37 -13.62 20.08
CA GLN A 31 1.68 -14.63 19.29
C GLN A 31 2.24 -14.72 17.86
N PHE A 32 2.41 -13.58 17.18
CA PHE A 32 2.98 -13.55 15.83
C PHE A 32 4.41 -14.11 15.79
N VAL A 33 5.23 -13.77 16.78
CA VAL A 33 6.60 -14.29 16.90
C VAL A 33 6.60 -15.81 17.11
N ASP A 34 5.72 -16.32 17.97
CA ASP A 34 5.57 -17.76 18.23
C ASP A 34 5.15 -18.52 16.97
N GLU A 35 4.12 -18.02 16.27
CA GLU A 35 3.64 -18.59 15.00
C GLU A 35 4.75 -18.60 13.95
N THR A 36 5.46 -17.47 13.78
CA THR A 36 6.57 -17.35 12.83
C THR A 36 7.70 -18.32 13.14
N LEU A 37 8.08 -18.44 14.41
CA LEU A 37 9.17 -19.32 14.82
C LEU A 37 8.79 -20.81 14.75
N SER A 38 7.52 -21.13 14.96
CA SER A 38 6.99 -22.49 14.85
C SER A 38 7.18 -23.07 13.45
N GLU A 39 7.05 -22.25 12.40
CA GLU A 39 7.30 -22.66 11.01
C GLU A 39 8.75 -23.15 10.80
N PHE A 40 9.71 -22.52 11.49
CA PHE A 40 11.12 -22.90 11.42
C PHE A 40 11.46 -24.13 12.25
N THR A 41 10.73 -24.41 13.33
CA THR A 41 11.00 -25.60 14.17
C THR A 41 10.80 -26.93 13.43
N GLU A 42 9.80 -27.01 12.56
CA GLU A 42 9.56 -28.19 11.72
C GLU A 42 10.70 -28.39 10.70
N ALA A 43 11.14 -27.30 10.06
CA ALA A 43 12.23 -27.31 9.08
C ALA A 43 13.62 -27.48 9.72
N ALA A 44 13.76 -27.13 10.99
CA ALA A 44 15.02 -27.05 11.71
C ALA A 44 15.11 -28.05 12.88
N LYS A 45 14.38 -29.18 12.82
CA LYS A 45 14.28 -30.22 13.87
C LYS A 45 15.60 -30.69 14.52
N ASN A 46 16.74 -30.46 13.86
CA ASN A 46 18.09 -30.82 14.35
C ASN A 46 19.02 -29.61 14.57
N GLN A 47 18.50 -28.38 14.56
CA GLN A 47 19.28 -27.17 14.73
C GLN A 47 19.19 -26.64 16.17
N PRO A 48 20.22 -25.90 16.63
CA PRO A 48 20.13 -25.18 17.90
C PRO A 48 18.99 -24.18 17.90
N GLU A 49 18.28 -24.05 19.03
CA GLU A 49 17.19 -23.08 19.22
C GLU A 49 17.64 -21.64 18.94
N SER A 50 18.89 -21.30 19.28
CA SER A 50 19.49 -20.00 18.97
C SER A 50 19.52 -19.71 17.46
N LEU A 51 19.73 -20.72 16.61
CA LEU A 51 19.70 -20.56 15.16
C LEU A 51 18.26 -20.37 14.67
N VAL A 52 17.30 -21.09 15.24
CA VAL A 52 15.86 -20.91 14.94
C VAL A 52 15.42 -19.48 15.26
N LEU A 53 15.84 -18.96 16.42
CA LEU A 53 15.56 -17.57 16.81
C LEU A 53 16.19 -16.55 15.85
N ILE A 54 17.45 -16.76 15.43
CA ILE A 54 18.11 -15.88 14.45
C ILE A 54 17.37 -15.89 13.12
N LEU A 55 17.03 -17.07 12.60
CA LEU A 55 16.30 -17.22 11.34
C LEU A 55 14.91 -16.57 11.41
N GLY A 56 14.17 -16.77 12.50
CA GLY A 56 12.89 -16.11 12.70
C GLY A 56 13.02 -14.59 12.78
N ALA A 57 14.02 -14.08 13.51
CA ALA A 57 14.29 -12.63 13.56
C ALA A 57 14.61 -12.06 12.16
N MET A 58 15.41 -12.77 11.36
CA MET A 58 15.70 -12.37 9.98
C MET A 58 14.43 -12.36 9.10
N ARG A 59 13.56 -13.36 9.23
CA ARG A 59 12.29 -13.44 8.50
C ARG A 59 11.34 -12.30 8.86
N ILE A 60 11.23 -11.98 10.14
CA ILE A 60 10.42 -10.85 10.62
C ILE A 60 10.98 -9.54 10.08
N ALA A 61 12.30 -9.34 10.14
CA ALA A 61 12.95 -8.15 9.61
C ALA A 61 12.76 -8.00 8.09
N GLU A 62 12.92 -9.09 7.33
CA GLU A 62 12.66 -9.10 5.89
C GLU A 62 11.21 -8.70 5.58
N THR A 63 10.24 -9.25 6.31
CA THR A 63 8.81 -8.91 6.14
C THR A 63 8.59 -7.42 6.40
N LEU A 64 9.18 -6.87 7.48
CA LEU A 64 9.09 -5.45 7.79
C LEU A 64 9.70 -4.58 6.69
N PHE A 65 10.88 -4.93 6.19
CA PHE A 65 11.52 -4.19 5.09
C PHE A 65 10.71 -4.28 3.79
N GLY A 66 10.10 -5.44 3.51
CA GLY A 66 9.19 -5.62 2.38
C GLY A 66 7.98 -4.69 2.47
N GLU A 67 7.33 -4.63 3.62
CA GLU A 67 6.18 -3.75 3.84
C GLU A 67 6.54 -2.25 3.83
N GLN A 68 7.73 -1.88 4.34
CA GLN A 68 8.24 -0.50 4.23
C GLN A 68 8.41 -0.08 2.77
N ARG A 69 9.04 -0.91 1.93
CA ARG A 69 9.22 -0.63 0.50
C ARG A 69 7.88 -0.49 -0.23
N LYS A 70 6.90 -1.35 0.07
CA LYS A 70 5.54 -1.23 -0.47
C LYS A 70 4.88 0.08 -0.06
N THR A 71 5.03 0.47 1.20
CA THR A 71 4.48 1.73 1.72
C THR A 71 5.10 2.94 1.01
N GLU A 72 6.43 2.93 0.81
CA GLU A 72 7.13 3.99 0.07
C GLU A 72 6.69 4.07 -1.41
N ALA A 73 6.51 2.92 -2.06
CA ALA A 73 5.99 2.85 -3.42
C ALA A 73 4.58 3.43 -3.53
N LEU A 74 3.68 3.03 -2.62
CA LEU A 74 2.31 3.53 -2.56
C LEU A 74 2.26 5.03 -2.25
N GLN A 75 3.13 5.54 -1.36
CA GLN A 75 3.22 6.97 -1.08
C GLN A 75 3.64 7.77 -2.32
N THR A 76 4.57 7.22 -3.10
CA THR A 76 5.01 7.82 -4.36
C THR A 76 3.88 7.85 -5.37
N GLU A 77 3.16 6.74 -5.52
CA GLU A 77 2.00 6.63 -6.41
C GLU A 77 0.89 7.60 -6.03
N VAL A 78 0.53 7.68 -4.75
CA VAL A 78 -0.46 8.66 -4.24
C VAL A 78 -0.03 10.09 -4.53
N ARG A 79 1.28 10.39 -4.45
CA ARG A 79 1.80 11.71 -4.77
C ARG A 79 1.67 12.03 -6.26
N THR A 80 2.00 11.08 -7.13
CA THR A 80 1.86 11.24 -8.58
C THR A 80 0.39 11.44 -8.95
N LEU A 81 -0.51 10.60 -8.46
CA LEU A 81 -1.96 10.71 -8.71
C LEU A 81 -2.52 12.07 -8.25
N ARG A 82 -2.06 12.59 -7.10
CA ARG A 82 -2.46 13.93 -6.65
C ARG A 82 -1.99 15.03 -7.61
N GLN A 83 -0.78 14.92 -8.15
CA GLN A 83 -0.26 15.89 -9.12
C GLN A 83 -1.04 15.84 -10.43
N GLU A 84 -1.37 14.66 -10.92
CA GLU A 84 -2.18 14.47 -12.13
C GLU A 84 -3.60 15.03 -11.94
N LEU A 85 -4.22 14.78 -10.79
CA LEU A 85 -5.56 15.30 -10.47
C LEU A 85 -5.56 16.83 -10.42
N GLU A 86 -4.55 17.45 -9.81
CA GLU A 86 -4.42 18.91 -9.81
C GLU A 86 -4.19 19.49 -11.22
N SER A 87 -3.37 18.82 -12.06
CA SER A 87 -3.18 19.23 -13.46
C SER A 87 -4.49 19.17 -14.24
N LEU A 88 -5.21 18.05 -14.13
CA LEU A 88 -6.46 17.84 -14.85
C LEU A 88 -7.56 18.82 -14.40
N LYS A 89 -7.61 19.11 -13.09
CA LYS A 89 -8.52 20.11 -12.53
C LYS A 89 -8.22 21.50 -13.09
N LYS A 90 -6.94 21.86 -13.19
CA LYS A 90 -6.52 23.14 -13.78
C LYS A 90 -6.88 23.22 -15.27
N GLU A 91 -6.58 22.16 -16.04
CA GLU A 91 -6.95 22.08 -17.47
C GLU A 91 -8.47 22.21 -17.68
N SER A 92 -9.27 21.53 -16.85
CA SER A 92 -10.72 21.63 -16.90
C SER A 92 -11.21 23.05 -16.58
N GLN A 93 -10.60 23.73 -15.59
CA GLN A 93 -10.96 25.10 -15.25
C GLN A 93 -10.60 26.08 -16.38
N GLU A 94 -9.42 25.95 -16.98
CA GLU A 94 -8.99 26.76 -18.13
C GLU A 94 -9.90 26.54 -19.35
N ALA A 95 -10.33 25.29 -19.60
CA ALA A 95 -11.31 24.97 -20.65
C ALA A 95 -12.68 25.62 -20.41
N LEU A 96 -13.14 25.65 -19.15
CA LEU A 96 -14.38 26.33 -18.76
C LEU A 96 -14.28 27.85 -18.91
N GLU A 97 -13.15 28.45 -18.51
CA GLU A 97 -12.92 29.90 -18.66
C GLU A 97 -12.79 30.32 -20.13
N THR A 98 -12.13 29.50 -20.96
CA THR A 98 -12.04 29.74 -22.40
C THR A 98 -13.38 29.54 -23.11
N ALA A 99 -14.17 28.53 -22.73
CA ALA A 99 -15.55 28.38 -23.21
C ALA A 99 -16.43 29.57 -22.80
N ALA A 100 -16.32 30.04 -21.57
CA ALA A 100 -17.05 31.23 -21.09
C ALA A 100 -16.60 32.52 -21.82
N ALA A 101 -15.32 32.66 -22.14
CA ALA A 101 -14.79 33.79 -22.91
C ALA A 101 -15.17 33.74 -24.40
N GLN A 102 -15.42 32.55 -24.96
CA GLN A 102 -15.91 32.34 -26.32
C GLN A 102 -17.45 32.43 -26.44
N GLY A 103 -18.16 32.50 -25.31
CA GLY A 103 -19.61 32.67 -25.18
C GLY A 103 -20.17 34.04 -25.58
N GLY A 104 -19.71 34.58 -26.71
CA GLY A 104 -20.32 35.69 -27.44
C GLY A 104 -21.06 35.28 -28.71
N ALA A 105 -21.07 33.99 -29.09
CA ALA A 105 -21.77 33.54 -30.30
C ALA A 105 -22.40 32.15 -30.18
N SER A 106 -23.70 32.14 -29.89
CA SER A 106 -24.71 31.17 -30.37
C SER A 106 -24.54 29.69 -29.97
N GLY A 107 -25.32 29.26 -28.98
CA GLY A 107 -25.35 27.92 -28.33
C GLY A 107 -25.68 26.68 -29.18
N ARG A 108 -25.25 26.65 -30.44
CA ARG A 108 -25.17 25.44 -31.27
C ARG A 108 -23.74 24.91 -31.34
N ALA A 109 -22.74 25.80 -31.33
CA ALA A 109 -21.33 25.43 -31.27
C ALA A 109 -20.91 24.91 -29.88
N GLU A 110 -21.54 25.41 -28.81
CA GLU A 110 -21.25 24.99 -27.43
C GLU A 110 -21.56 23.50 -27.17
N HIS A 111 -22.63 22.98 -27.77
CA HIS A 111 -23.02 21.57 -27.59
C HIS A 111 -22.08 20.62 -28.36
N GLU A 112 -21.63 21.04 -29.54
CA GLU A 112 -20.72 20.28 -30.39
C GLU A 112 -19.29 20.26 -29.80
N ILE A 113 -18.84 21.38 -29.24
CA ILE A 113 -17.57 21.49 -28.50
C ILE A 113 -17.64 20.70 -27.18
N GLN A 114 -18.77 20.73 -26.46
CA GLN A 114 -18.95 19.92 -25.25
C GLN A 114 -18.88 18.41 -25.53
N ASP A 115 -19.56 17.93 -26.58
CA ASP A 115 -19.54 16.52 -26.93
C ASP A 115 -18.15 16.05 -27.38
N GLU A 116 -17.39 16.90 -28.09
CA GLU A 116 -16.02 16.61 -28.51
C GLU A 116 -15.05 16.58 -27.31
N VAL A 117 -15.19 17.53 -26.38
CA VAL A 117 -14.39 17.58 -25.15
C VAL A 117 -14.68 16.37 -24.26
N ILE A 118 -15.96 16.02 -24.05
CA ILE A 118 -16.36 14.83 -23.28
C ILE A 118 -15.81 13.55 -23.93
N SER A 119 -15.94 13.39 -25.25
CA SER A 119 -15.40 12.24 -25.98
C SER A 119 -13.88 12.12 -25.81
N SER A 120 -13.16 13.24 -25.89
CA SER A 120 -11.70 13.27 -25.73
C SER A 120 -11.26 12.88 -24.32
N LEU A 121 -11.98 13.34 -23.29
CA LEU A 121 -11.73 13.02 -21.88
C LEU A 121 -12.03 11.55 -21.59
N THR A 122 -13.16 11.02 -22.09
CA THR A 122 -13.52 9.60 -21.92
C THR A 122 -12.47 8.69 -22.55
N LYS A 123 -12.02 8.99 -23.77
CA LYS A 123 -11.00 8.18 -24.46
C LYS A 123 -9.65 8.21 -23.73
N ARG A 124 -9.30 9.33 -23.10
CA ARG A 124 -8.05 9.46 -22.34
C ARG A 124 -8.12 8.76 -20.99
N LEU A 125 -9.28 8.76 -20.35
CA LEU A 125 -9.58 7.96 -19.17
C LEU A 125 -9.51 6.45 -19.47
N GLU A 126 -10.07 6.00 -20.59
CA GLU A 126 -9.97 4.60 -21.03
C GLU A 126 -8.51 4.18 -21.26
N GLN A 127 -7.71 5.01 -21.92
CA GLN A 127 -6.28 4.74 -22.13
C GLN A 127 -5.48 4.65 -20.82
N LEU A 128 -5.80 5.48 -19.83
CA LEU A 128 -5.15 5.43 -18.51
C LEU A 128 -5.57 4.18 -17.72
N VAL A 129 -6.84 3.78 -17.83
CA VAL A 129 -7.35 2.54 -17.20
C VAL A 129 -6.71 1.31 -17.85
N ASP A 130 -6.59 1.27 -19.18
CA ASP A 130 -5.94 0.18 -19.90
C ASP A 130 -4.43 0.10 -19.61
N ALA A 131 -3.75 1.25 -19.49
CA ALA A 131 -2.35 1.29 -19.08
C ALA A 131 -2.13 0.73 -17.67
N HIS A 132 -3.07 0.97 -16.74
CA HIS A 132 -3.03 0.39 -15.40
C HIS A 132 -3.39 -1.10 -15.37
N GLN A 133 -4.33 -1.57 -16.20
CA GLN A 133 -4.68 -2.99 -16.28
C GLN A 133 -3.58 -3.82 -16.95
N THR A 134 -2.93 -3.30 -17.98
CA THR A 134 -1.81 -3.97 -18.66
C THR A 134 -0.51 -3.92 -17.84
N GLY A 135 -0.29 -2.87 -17.04
CA GLY A 135 0.80 -2.77 -16.08
C GLY A 135 0.70 -3.76 -14.90
N ALA A 136 -0.51 -4.12 -14.48
CA ALA A 136 -0.74 -5.09 -13.41
C ALA A 136 -0.54 -6.56 -13.85
N SER A 137 -0.59 -6.85 -15.15
CA SER A 137 -0.38 -8.20 -15.71
C SER A 137 1.09 -8.56 -16.01
N GLY A 138 2.04 -7.65 -15.76
CA GLY A 138 3.45 -7.80 -16.17
C GLY A 138 4.43 -8.32 -15.10
N THR A 139 4.05 -8.42 -13.83
CA THR A 139 4.93 -8.94 -12.76
C THR A 139 4.51 -10.33 -12.31
N SER A 140 4.54 -11.29 -13.23
CA SER A 140 4.80 -12.69 -12.90
C SER A 140 6.13 -13.09 -13.55
N ALA A 141 7.25 -12.74 -12.91
CA ALA A 141 8.53 -13.37 -13.20
C ALA A 141 8.66 -14.60 -12.28
N PRO A 142 8.99 -15.78 -12.83
CA PRO A 142 9.12 -17.01 -12.06
C PRO A 142 10.50 -17.06 -11.40
N PHE A 143 10.52 -17.35 -10.10
CA PHE A 143 11.61 -18.05 -9.42
C PHE A 143 11.01 -18.95 -8.34
#